data_AF-A0A2S1CU24-F1
#
_entry.id   AF-A0A2S1CU24-F1
#
_cell.length_a   1.000
_cell.length_b   1.000
_cell.length_c   1.000
_cell.angle_alpha   90.00
_cell.angle_beta   90.00
_cell.angle_gamma   90.00
#
_symmetry.space_group_name_H-M   'P 1'
#
loop_
_entity.id
_entity.type
_entity.pdbx_description
1 polymer ?
#
loop_
_entity_poly.entity_id
_entity_poly.type
_entity_poly.pdbx_seq_one_letter_code
_entity_poly.pdbx_strand_id
1 'polypeptide(L)'
;HNPHIGMVLGGAIDSSISFGSNSYFCSRLIFYHFQGGKGGAISATQCVISNNEERIVFSNNSSIGWNKSTHASNGGAIQTAQGFTLQNNKGPIYFDSNTAAHAGGAIDCGYIDIRNNGPIYFLNNSAAWGAAFNLSKLRPATNYIHTGTGDIVFNNNVVFKFDANLLGMRKLFHINNNTQTPYTLSLGAKEDTRIYFYDLFQWERVREPNNAQVSPGSRNVITINPIEEFSGAVVFSYKQMSSDIKTLMGTEHNYIREAPTTLKFGTLAIEDGAELEFFDIPFTQNPTSLLALGSGATLTVGKHGKLNITNLGVILPIILKEGKSPPCIRVNPQDMTQNTDTGQTPSSTSSISSL
;
A
#
# COMPACT_ATOMS: atom_id res chain seq x y z
N HIS A 1 -7.17 30.48 37.02
CA HIS A 1 -6.19 29.41 36.80
C HIS A 1 -6.60 28.61 35.58
N ASN A 2 -5.82 28.69 34.51
CA ASN A 2 -5.98 27.84 33.33
C ASN A 2 -5.28 26.50 33.65
N PRO A 3 -5.94 25.34 33.60
CA PRO A 3 -5.22 24.09 33.71
C PRO A 3 -4.39 23.95 32.43
N HIS A 4 -3.06 23.91 32.57
CA HIS A 4 -2.20 23.43 31.50
C HIS A 4 -2.60 21.97 31.23
N ILE A 5 -3.41 21.76 30.19
CA ILE A 5 -3.66 20.43 29.65
C ILE A 5 -2.33 20.00 29.04
N GLY A 6 -1.58 19.17 29.77
CA GLY A 6 -0.34 18.58 29.27
C GLY A 6 -0.63 17.82 27.97
N MET A 7 0.23 18.03 26.97
CA MET A 7 0.14 17.31 25.70
C MET A 7 0.24 15.80 25.99
N VAL A 8 -0.77 15.03 25.62
CA VAL A 8 -0.68 13.56 25.63
C VAL A 8 -0.01 13.15 24.32
N LEU A 9 1.25 12.69 24.41
CA LEU A 9 2.08 12.33 23.26
C LEU A 9 2.12 10.81 23.09
N GLY A 10 3.29 10.20 22.85
CA GLY A 10 3.40 8.75 22.70
C GLY A 10 3.15 8.03 24.02
N GLY A 11 2.43 6.91 23.99
CA GLY A 11 2.04 6.18 25.21
C GLY A 11 3.20 5.48 25.92
N ALA A 12 4.26 5.08 25.19
CA ALA A 12 5.48 4.50 25.75
C ALA A 12 6.67 5.46 25.63
N ILE A 13 6.85 6.02 24.44
CA ILE A 13 8.00 6.86 24.10
C ILE A 13 7.50 8.13 23.43
N ASP A 14 7.94 9.27 23.96
CA ASP A 14 7.79 10.57 23.33
C ASP A 14 9.17 11.22 23.15
N SER A 15 9.52 11.54 21.91
CA SER A 15 10.78 12.16 21.55
C SER A 15 10.55 13.35 20.62
N SER A 16 11.00 14.53 21.00
CA SER A 16 10.95 15.72 20.13
C SER A 16 11.94 15.64 18.95
N ILE A 17 12.86 14.68 18.95
CA ILE A 17 13.93 14.53 17.96
C ILE A 17 13.77 13.18 17.25
N SER A 18 14.60 12.18 17.54
CA SER A 18 14.51 10.86 16.93
C SER A 18 14.34 9.79 18.01
N PHE A 19 13.58 8.75 17.67
CA PHE A 19 13.71 7.46 18.32
C PHE A 19 14.54 6.56 17.40
N GLY A 20 15.59 5.97 17.96
CA GLY A 20 16.44 5.00 17.27
C GLY A 20 16.55 3.73 18.09
N SER A 21 15.99 2.63 17.58
CA SER A 21 16.34 1.29 18.04
C SER A 21 17.39 0.73 17.09
N ASN A 22 18.63 0.61 17.57
CA ASN A 22 19.72 -0.05 16.86
C ASN A 22 20.38 -1.01 17.85
N SER A 23 20.02 -2.28 17.78
CA SER A 23 20.55 -3.30 18.67
C SER A 23 21.04 -4.50 17.89
N TYR A 24 22.37 -4.63 17.81
CA TYR A 24 23.07 -5.86 17.44
C TYR A 24 22.91 -7.00 18.48
N PHE A 25 22.03 -6.82 19.47
CA PHE A 25 21.84 -7.70 20.62
C PHE A 25 20.48 -8.42 20.55
N CYS A 26 20.43 -9.69 20.98
CA CYS A 26 19.31 -10.62 20.87
C CYS A 26 18.13 -10.35 21.84
N SER A 27 17.70 -9.10 22.01
CA SER A 27 16.49 -8.78 22.80
C SER A 27 15.32 -8.40 21.90
N ARG A 28 14.13 -8.90 22.23
CA ARG A 28 12.87 -8.58 21.53
C ARG A 28 12.47 -7.13 21.79
N LEU A 29 11.95 -6.45 20.76
CA LEU A 29 11.34 -5.12 20.90
C LEU A 29 9.81 -5.27 20.88
N ILE A 30 9.15 -5.01 22.02
CA ILE A 30 7.71 -5.24 22.17
C ILE A 30 7.03 -4.00 22.74
N PHE A 31 6.06 -3.47 22.00
CA PHE A 31 5.13 -2.41 22.42
C PHE A 31 3.71 -2.96 22.42
N TYR A 32 3.12 -3.10 23.60
CA TYR A 32 1.85 -3.79 23.79
C TYR A 32 0.91 -2.99 24.70
N HIS A 33 -0.34 -2.76 24.25
CA HIS A 33 -1.37 -2.02 24.98
C HIS A 33 -1.00 -0.59 25.40
N PHE A 34 -0.15 0.09 24.64
CA PHE A 34 0.11 1.51 24.90
C PHE A 34 -0.98 2.39 24.33
N GLN A 35 -1.27 3.47 25.05
CA GLN A 35 -2.26 4.46 24.66
C GLN A 35 -1.63 5.85 24.65
N GLY A 36 -1.73 6.56 23.52
CA GLY A 36 -1.15 7.89 23.33
C GLY A 36 -2.09 8.85 22.61
N GLY A 37 -1.83 10.15 22.70
CA GLY A 37 -2.57 11.16 21.92
C GLY A 37 -1.98 11.36 20.52
N LYS A 38 -0.71 11.01 20.34
CA LYS A 38 0.03 11.01 19.08
C LYS A 38 0.92 9.77 19.03
N GLY A 39 0.63 8.79 18.17
CA GLY A 39 1.33 7.51 18.29
C GLY A 39 0.84 6.73 19.51
N GLY A 40 0.19 5.58 19.35
CA GLY A 40 -0.26 4.84 20.55
C GLY A 40 0.90 4.37 21.43
N ALA A 41 2.01 3.94 20.81
CA ALA A 41 3.24 3.59 21.51
C ALA A 41 4.33 4.66 21.38
N ILE A 42 4.63 5.10 20.16
CA ILE A 42 5.78 5.99 19.87
C ILE A 42 5.32 7.27 19.19
N SER A 43 5.69 8.42 19.76
CA SER A 43 5.65 9.76 19.15
C SER A 43 7.09 10.22 18.91
N ALA A 44 7.46 10.52 17.66
CA ALA A 44 8.79 11.05 17.34
C ALA A 44 8.79 12.04 16.17
N THR A 45 9.87 12.80 15.94
CA THR A 45 10.05 13.47 14.64
C THR A 45 10.50 12.46 13.57
N GLN A 46 11.43 11.58 13.92
CA GLN A 46 11.89 10.44 13.10
C GLN A 46 11.89 9.17 13.96
N CYS A 47 11.46 8.05 13.40
CA CYS A 47 11.56 6.75 14.04
C CYS A 47 12.37 5.80 13.16
N VAL A 48 13.48 5.30 13.68
CA VAL A 48 14.36 4.35 13.00
C VAL A 48 14.46 3.09 13.83
N ILE A 49 14.05 1.96 13.27
CA ILE A 49 14.18 0.63 13.88
C ILE A 49 15.04 -0.21 12.94
N SER A 50 16.27 -0.51 13.36
CA SER A 50 17.21 -1.22 12.51
C SER A 50 18.14 -2.20 13.21
N ASN A 51 18.65 -3.15 12.42
CA ASN A 51 19.64 -4.15 12.83
C ASN A 51 19.22 -5.04 14.00
N ASN A 52 17.92 -5.21 14.25
CA ASN A 52 17.43 -6.11 15.29
C ASN A 52 17.44 -7.56 14.80
N GLU A 53 18.00 -8.47 15.60
CA GLU A 53 18.06 -9.90 15.27
C GLU A 53 16.75 -10.64 15.61
N GLU A 54 16.07 -10.20 16.67
CA GLU A 54 14.88 -10.84 17.22
C GLU A 54 13.57 -10.21 16.72
N ARG A 55 12.45 -10.83 17.10
CA ARG A 55 11.10 -10.35 16.78
C ARG A 55 10.85 -8.92 17.28
N ILE A 56 10.20 -8.12 16.42
CA ILE A 56 9.65 -6.80 16.76
C ILE A 56 8.12 -6.86 16.74
N VAL A 57 7.46 -6.32 17.78
CA VAL A 57 6.00 -6.34 17.91
C VAL A 57 5.48 -4.98 18.34
N PHE A 58 4.55 -4.43 17.57
CA PHE A 58 3.63 -3.36 17.96
C PHE A 58 2.23 -3.94 17.93
N SER A 59 1.65 -4.19 19.09
CA SER A 59 0.34 -4.81 19.17
C SER A 59 -0.62 -4.17 20.15
N ASN A 60 -1.89 -4.06 19.77
CA ASN A 60 -2.96 -3.48 20.59
C ASN A 60 -2.65 -2.06 21.10
N ASN A 61 -1.83 -1.29 20.37
CA ASN A 61 -1.58 0.10 20.73
C ASN A 61 -2.70 0.98 20.16
N SER A 62 -3.02 2.06 20.87
CA SER A 62 -4.09 2.95 20.44
C SER A 62 -3.73 4.43 20.53
N SER A 63 -3.93 5.16 19.43
CA SER A 63 -3.94 6.63 19.47
C SER A 63 -5.36 7.15 19.65
N ILE A 64 -5.59 7.85 20.76
CA ILE A 64 -6.91 8.35 21.16
C ILE A 64 -6.84 9.84 21.46
N GLY A 65 -7.76 10.61 20.87
CA GLY A 65 -7.89 12.05 21.08
C GLY A 65 -9.22 12.54 20.52
N TRP A 66 -9.94 13.31 21.35
CA TRP A 66 -11.33 13.68 21.11
C TRP A 66 -11.45 14.88 20.15
N ASN A 67 -12.58 14.91 19.44
CA ASN A 67 -13.00 15.70 18.26
C ASN A 67 -12.94 17.25 18.36
N LYS A 68 -12.14 17.86 19.24
CA LYS A 68 -11.99 19.33 19.35
C LYS A 68 -10.61 19.83 19.76
N SER A 69 -9.63 18.96 19.98
CA SER A 69 -8.25 19.41 20.26
C SER A 69 -7.39 19.28 19.00
N THR A 70 -6.41 20.15 18.85
CA THR A 70 -5.47 20.30 17.72
C THR A 70 -4.55 19.09 17.46
N HIS A 71 -4.87 17.92 18.02
CA HIS A 71 -4.05 16.72 18.01
C HIS A 71 -4.70 15.68 17.11
N ALA A 72 -4.14 15.49 15.91
CA ALA A 72 -4.58 14.41 15.04
C ALA A 72 -4.18 13.07 15.69
N SER A 73 -5.18 12.37 16.24
CA SER A 73 -5.10 11.05 16.88
C SER A 73 -4.68 9.96 15.89
N ASN A 74 -3.46 10.09 15.39
CA ASN A 74 -2.92 9.33 14.28
C ASN A 74 -1.88 8.32 14.77
N GLY A 75 -1.59 7.33 13.93
CA GLY A 75 -0.52 6.37 14.19
C GLY A 75 -0.86 5.48 15.37
N GLY A 76 -1.73 4.49 15.20
CA GLY A 76 -2.18 3.68 16.34
C GLY A 76 -1.03 3.00 17.08
N ALA A 77 0.07 2.67 16.40
CA ALA A 77 1.33 2.32 17.05
C ALA A 77 2.33 3.48 17.06
N ILE A 78 2.60 4.07 15.90
CA ILE A 78 3.71 5.01 15.72
C ILE A 78 3.20 6.25 14.99
N GLN A 79 3.50 7.42 15.52
CA GLN A 79 3.38 8.68 14.81
C GLN A 79 4.75 9.35 14.67
N THR A 80 5.09 9.74 13.44
CA THR A 80 6.29 10.51 13.13
C THR A 80 5.96 11.79 12.38
N ALA A 81 6.59 12.91 12.75
CA ALA A 81 6.40 14.17 12.03
C ALA A 81 7.12 14.19 10.67
N GLN A 82 8.13 13.35 10.46
CA GLN A 82 8.89 13.28 9.22
C GLN A 82 8.91 11.87 8.62
N GLY A 83 9.60 10.92 9.24
CA GLY A 83 9.88 9.63 8.59
C GLY A 83 9.88 8.44 9.53
N PHE A 84 9.47 7.30 8.97
CA PHE A 84 9.58 6.00 9.58
C PHE A 84 10.49 5.10 8.75
N THR A 85 11.55 4.60 9.38
CA THR A 85 12.54 3.71 8.78
C THR A 85 12.58 2.40 9.53
N LEU A 86 12.42 1.30 8.80
CA LEU A 86 12.48 -0.08 9.30
C LEU A 86 13.44 -0.86 8.40
N GLN A 87 14.66 -1.13 8.87
CA GLN A 87 15.71 -1.68 8.01
C GLN A 87 16.57 -2.74 8.67
N ASN A 88 16.96 -3.76 7.91
CA ASN A 88 17.97 -4.74 8.32
C ASN A 88 17.61 -5.51 9.61
N ASN A 89 16.32 -5.65 9.93
CA ASN A 89 15.89 -6.45 11.08
C ASN A 89 15.62 -7.88 10.62
N LYS A 90 16.27 -8.89 11.21
CA LYS A 90 16.18 -10.29 10.74
C LYS A 90 14.94 -11.02 11.23
N GLY A 91 14.52 -10.75 12.46
CA GLY A 91 13.35 -11.36 13.06
C GLY A 91 12.04 -10.90 12.41
N PRO A 92 10.94 -11.63 12.61
CA PRO A 92 9.64 -11.24 12.10
C PRO A 92 9.12 -9.98 12.81
N ILE A 93 8.38 -9.15 12.07
CA ILE A 93 7.91 -7.84 12.52
C ILE A 93 6.40 -7.78 12.42
N TYR A 94 5.74 -7.39 13.51
CA TYR A 94 4.29 -7.34 13.59
C TYR A 94 3.80 -5.95 13.96
N PHE A 95 2.92 -5.39 13.13
CA PHE A 95 2.01 -4.31 13.48
C PHE A 95 0.61 -4.93 13.51
N ASP A 96 0.16 -5.33 14.69
CA ASP A 96 -1.07 -6.10 14.85
C ASP A 96 -2.10 -5.43 15.77
N SER A 97 -3.31 -5.21 15.27
CA SER A 97 -4.44 -4.73 16.06
C SER A 97 -4.17 -3.34 16.68
N ASN A 98 -3.41 -2.50 15.99
CA ASN A 98 -3.21 -1.11 16.42
C ASN A 98 -4.34 -0.23 15.87
N THR A 99 -4.80 0.73 16.66
CA THR A 99 -5.97 1.55 16.32
C THR A 99 -5.69 3.03 16.49
N ALA A 100 -5.93 3.81 15.44
CA ALA A 100 -5.93 5.26 15.50
C ALA A 100 -7.37 5.79 15.43
N ALA A 101 -7.74 6.76 16.25
CA ALA A 101 -9.07 7.37 16.12
C ALA A 101 -9.21 8.14 14.79
N HIS A 102 -8.11 8.65 14.22
CA HIS A 102 -8.15 9.50 13.03
C HIS A 102 -7.50 8.82 11.81
N ALA A 103 -6.18 8.77 11.71
CA ALA A 103 -5.51 8.22 10.53
C ALA A 103 -4.28 7.37 10.83
N GLY A 104 -3.99 6.39 9.98
CA GLY A 104 -2.79 5.55 10.10
C GLY A 104 -2.93 4.58 11.27
N GLY A 105 -3.75 3.55 11.12
CA GLY A 105 -4.05 2.62 12.21
C GLY A 105 -2.81 1.94 12.80
N ALA A 106 -1.80 1.63 11.98
CA ALA A 106 -0.48 1.27 12.48
C ALA A 106 0.42 2.50 12.58
N ILE A 107 0.64 3.20 11.47
CA ILE A 107 1.70 4.21 11.36
C ILE A 107 1.19 5.48 10.68
N ASP A 108 1.50 6.63 11.27
CA ASP A 108 1.43 7.95 10.64
C ASP A 108 2.84 8.51 10.46
N CYS A 109 3.17 8.91 9.24
CA CYS A 109 4.51 9.39 8.91
C CYS A 109 4.49 10.24 7.63
N GLY A 110 5.51 11.06 7.42
CA GLY A 110 5.71 11.71 6.13
C GLY A 110 6.20 10.74 5.05
N TYR A 111 7.10 9.83 5.38
CA TYR A 111 7.54 8.79 4.45
C TYR A 111 7.83 7.47 5.15
N ILE A 112 7.75 6.39 4.37
CA ILE A 112 8.05 5.03 4.79
C ILE A 112 9.31 4.54 4.09
N ASP A 113 10.25 4.00 4.87
CA ASP A 113 11.43 3.32 4.35
C ASP A 113 11.54 1.93 5.00
N ILE A 114 10.87 0.94 4.41
CA ILE A 114 10.89 -0.47 4.83
C ILE A 114 11.74 -1.25 3.83
N ARG A 115 12.91 -1.76 4.26
CA ARG A 115 13.82 -2.53 3.38
C ARG A 115 14.63 -3.57 4.13
N ASN A 116 14.97 -4.68 3.47
CA ASN A 116 15.93 -5.67 3.97
C ASN A 116 15.60 -6.27 5.36
N ASN A 117 14.32 -6.46 5.66
CA ASN A 117 13.90 -7.09 6.91
C ASN A 117 13.52 -8.57 6.68
N GLY A 118 13.38 -9.32 7.77
CA GLY A 118 12.61 -10.56 7.80
C GLY A 118 11.13 -10.32 7.47
N PRO A 119 10.28 -11.34 7.66
CA PRO A 119 8.86 -11.22 7.36
C PRO A 119 8.19 -10.06 8.12
N ILE A 120 7.34 -9.28 7.45
CA ILE A 120 6.60 -8.15 8.04
C ILE A 120 5.10 -8.35 7.88
N TYR A 121 4.35 -8.12 8.94
CA TYR A 121 2.91 -8.29 8.96
C TYR A 121 2.22 -7.04 9.49
N PHE A 122 1.39 -6.42 8.66
CA PHE A 122 0.43 -5.39 9.06
C PHE A 122 -0.95 -6.05 9.13
N LEU A 123 -1.37 -6.37 10.35
CA LEU A 123 -2.54 -7.19 10.63
C LEU A 123 -3.56 -6.41 11.47
N ASN A 124 -4.84 -6.52 11.13
CA ASN A 124 -5.94 -6.07 12.01
C ASN A 124 -5.88 -4.60 12.45
N ASN A 125 -5.08 -3.75 11.79
CA ASN A 125 -4.95 -2.36 12.20
C ASN A 125 -6.18 -1.58 11.74
N SER A 126 -6.54 -0.50 12.44
CA SER A 126 -7.75 0.24 12.13
C SER A 126 -7.64 1.74 12.35
N ALA A 127 -8.31 2.51 11.49
CA ALA A 127 -8.40 3.97 11.59
C ALA A 127 -9.62 4.51 10.84
N ALA A 128 -9.95 5.78 11.01
CA ALA A 128 -10.95 6.42 10.15
C ALA A 128 -10.42 6.69 8.73
N TRP A 129 -9.10 6.86 8.57
CA TRP A 129 -8.42 7.00 7.27
C TRP A 129 -7.08 6.26 7.24
N GLY A 130 -6.91 5.33 6.29
CA GLY A 130 -5.66 4.60 6.11
C GLY A 130 -5.38 3.65 7.27
N ALA A 131 -5.86 2.42 7.17
CA ALA A 131 -5.82 1.52 8.32
C ALA A 131 -4.42 1.00 8.65
N ALA A 132 -3.54 0.86 7.66
CA ALA A 132 -2.13 0.58 7.91
C ALA A 132 -1.34 1.88 8.03
N PHE A 133 -1.41 2.72 7.01
CA PHE A 133 -0.55 3.89 6.89
C PHE A 133 -1.35 5.17 6.63
N ASN A 134 -0.92 6.24 7.29
CA ASN A 134 -1.18 7.59 6.87
C ASN A 134 0.13 8.26 6.42
N LEU A 135 0.13 8.80 5.21
CA LEU A 135 1.26 9.51 4.61
C LEU A 135 1.00 11.02 4.61
N SER A 136 1.76 11.76 5.40
CA SER A 136 1.56 13.19 5.69
C SER A 136 2.87 13.99 5.59
N LYS A 137 3.50 14.02 4.41
CA LYS A 137 4.83 14.66 4.29
C LYS A 137 4.79 16.17 4.14
N LEU A 138 5.84 16.80 4.65
CA LEU A 138 6.14 18.23 4.48
C LEU A 138 7.14 18.52 3.35
N ARG A 139 7.79 17.50 2.77
CA ARG A 139 8.88 17.62 1.78
C ARG A 139 8.86 16.44 0.79
N PRO A 140 9.41 16.56 -0.43
CA PRO A 140 9.55 15.42 -1.32
C PRO A 140 10.29 14.26 -0.65
N ALA A 141 9.78 13.04 -0.85
CA ALA A 141 10.34 11.83 -0.28
C ALA A 141 9.91 10.63 -1.13
N THR A 142 10.79 9.64 -1.23
CA THR A 142 10.50 8.33 -1.82
C THR A 142 10.11 7.38 -0.71
N ASN A 143 9.01 6.66 -0.92
CA ASN A 143 8.59 5.58 -0.05
C ASN A 143 9.12 4.26 -0.59
N TYR A 144 9.67 3.44 0.29
CA TYR A 144 10.16 2.11 -0.02
C TYR A 144 9.38 1.08 0.79
N ILE A 145 8.83 0.08 0.10
CA ILE A 145 8.30 -1.14 0.70
C ILE A 145 8.97 -2.28 -0.04
N HIS A 146 10.14 -2.69 0.46
CA HIS A 146 10.94 -3.75 -0.12
C HIS A 146 11.07 -4.92 0.85
N THR A 147 10.89 -6.13 0.35
CA THR A 147 11.16 -7.33 1.12
C THR A 147 12.67 -7.45 1.42
N GLY A 148 13.00 -8.21 2.46
CA GLY A 148 14.35 -8.72 2.68
C GLY A 148 14.35 -10.22 2.49
N THR A 149 14.36 -10.96 3.60
CA THR A 149 14.41 -12.44 3.60
C THR A 149 13.03 -13.10 3.73
N GLY A 150 11.97 -12.30 3.80
CA GLY A 150 10.60 -12.81 3.94
C GLY A 150 9.55 -11.88 3.36
N ASP A 151 8.32 -12.38 3.33
CA ASP A 151 7.18 -11.68 2.76
C ASP A 151 6.78 -10.45 3.58
N ILE A 152 6.19 -9.45 2.89
CA ILE A 152 5.47 -8.35 3.53
C ILE A 152 3.98 -8.58 3.27
N VAL A 153 3.18 -8.66 4.34
CA VAL A 153 1.76 -9.00 4.26
C VAL A 153 0.91 -7.90 4.87
N PHE A 154 -0.06 -7.45 4.08
CA PHE A 154 -1.13 -6.57 4.54
C PHE A 154 -2.45 -7.32 4.55
N ASN A 155 -3.01 -7.55 5.74
CA ASN A 155 -4.26 -8.29 5.88
C ASN A 155 -5.11 -7.76 7.03
N ASN A 156 -6.40 -7.56 6.76
CA ASN A 156 -7.39 -7.15 7.74
C ASN A 156 -7.18 -5.75 8.30
N ASN A 157 -6.56 -4.86 7.54
CA ASN A 157 -6.45 -3.47 7.92
C ASN A 157 -7.74 -2.73 7.54
N VAL A 158 -8.52 -2.31 8.54
CA VAL A 158 -9.91 -1.87 8.40
C VAL A 158 -10.06 -0.37 8.65
N VAL A 159 -10.61 0.35 7.67
CA VAL A 159 -11.07 1.72 7.83
C VAL A 159 -12.52 1.73 8.34
N PHE A 160 -12.75 2.27 9.53
CA PHE A 160 -14.10 2.45 10.08
C PHE A 160 -14.70 3.79 9.67
N LYS A 161 -16.02 3.83 9.44
CA LYS A 161 -16.76 5.07 9.27
C LYS A 161 -17.32 5.49 10.63
N PHE A 162 -17.17 6.77 10.99
CA PHE A 162 -17.74 7.30 12.24
C PHE A 162 -19.27 7.25 12.28
N ASP A 163 -19.90 7.16 11.11
CA ASP A 163 -21.35 7.15 10.98
C ASP A 163 -21.83 5.77 10.46
N ALA A 164 -22.55 5.06 11.32
CA ALA A 164 -23.28 3.80 11.13
C ALA A 164 -22.48 2.48 11.28
N ASN A 165 -23.20 1.47 11.80
CA ASN A 165 -22.83 0.07 12.10
C ASN A 165 -22.35 -0.75 10.88
N LEU A 166 -21.52 -0.19 10.01
CA LEU A 166 -20.91 -0.89 8.89
C LEU A 166 -19.60 -1.53 9.35
N LEU A 167 -19.42 -2.81 9.03
CA LEU A 167 -18.10 -3.41 9.00
C LEU A 167 -17.20 -2.52 8.13
N GLY A 168 -16.08 -2.05 8.70
CA GLY A 168 -15.20 -1.12 8.02
C GLY A 168 -14.61 -1.70 6.72
N MET A 169 -14.22 -0.83 5.80
CA MET A 169 -13.63 -1.25 4.53
C MET A 169 -12.16 -1.61 4.72
N ARG A 170 -11.68 -2.68 4.09
CA ARG A 170 -10.27 -3.04 4.14
C ARG A 170 -9.43 -2.12 3.23
N LYS A 171 -8.78 -1.10 3.78
CA LYS A 171 -8.01 -0.08 3.02
C LYS A 171 -6.68 0.23 3.69
N LEU A 172 -5.60 0.24 2.92
CA LEU A 172 -4.25 0.36 3.46
C LEU A 172 -3.80 1.78 3.74
N PHE A 173 -3.87 2.62 2.72
CA PHE A 173 -3.25 3.93 2.73
C PHE A 173 -4.30 5.03 2.90
N HIS A 174 -3.93 6.06 3.65
CA HIS A 174 -4.41 7.40 3.44
C HIS A 174 -3.22 8.27 3.05
N ILE A 175 -3.39 9.07 2.01
CA ILE A 175 -2.35 9.97 1.50
C ILE A 175 -2.89 11.39 1.68
N ASN A 176 -2.31 12.15 2.60
CA ASN A 176 -2.76 13.50 2.90
C ASN A 176 -2.48 14.46 1.75
N ASN A 177 -3.39 15.43 1.63
CA ASN A 177 -3.38 16.43 0.60
C ASN A 177 -2.22 17.43 0.77
N ASN A 178 -1.10 17.20 0.08
CA ASN A 178 -0.14 18.28 -0.19
C ASN A 178 -0.03 18.49 -1.70
N THR A 179 -0.28 19.73 -2.11
CA THR A 179 -0.46 20.19 -3.49
C THR A 179 0.86 20.45 -4.22
N GLN A 180 1.99 20.19 -3.58
CA GLN A 180 3.30 20.66 -4.09
C GLN A 180 4.38 19.60 -4.12
N THR A 181 4.23 18.46 -3.45
CA THR A 181 5.30 17.44 -3.38
C THR A 181 4.79 16.04 -3.73
N PRO A 182 5.05 15.54 -4.96
CA PRO A 182 4.61 14.21 -5.37
C PRO A 182 5.23 13.11 -4.53
N TYR A 183 4.49 12.04 -4.28
CA TYR A 183 4.99 10.80 -3.70
C TYR A 183 5.56 9.89 -4.77
N THR A 184 6.80 9.45 -4.55
CA THR A 184 7.33 8.27 -5.23
C THR A 184 7.11 7.07 -4.33
N LEU A 185 6.64 5.96 -4.89
CA LEU A 185 6.55 4.67 -4.24
C LEU A 185 7.38 3.66 -5.02
N SER A 186 8.23 2.94 -4.29
CA SER A 186 9.03 1.85 -4.79
C SER A 186 8.62 0.58 -4.06
N LEU A 187 7.97 -0.34 -4.79
CA LEU A 187 7.62 -1.68 -4.32
C LEU A 187 8.67 -2.65 -4.86
N GLY A 188 9.23 -3.52 -4.04
CA GLY A 188 10.34 -4.38 -4.46
C GLY A 188 10.32 -5.71 -3.72
N ALA A 189 10.04 -6.79 -4.44
CA ALA A 189 10.08 -8.13 -3.89
C ALA A 189 11.35 -8.85 -4.39
N LYS A 190 12.25 -9.24 -3.49
CA LYS A 190 13.42 -10.08 -3.80
C LYS A 190 13.00 -11.50 -4.18
N GLU A 191 13.94 -12.24 -4.75
CA GLU A 191 13.77 -13.67 -5.06
C GLU A 191 13.09 -14.44 -3.91
N ASP A 192 12.17 -15.34 -4.27
CA ASP A 192 11.35 -16.17 -3.37
C ASP A 192 10.45 -15.44 -2.36
N THR A 193 10.47 -14.10 -2.34
CA THR A 193 9.63 -13.29 -1.44
C THR A 193 8.52 -12.56 -2.19
N ARG A 194 7.51 -12.14 -1.43
CA ARG A 194 6.29 -11.51 -1.95
C ARG A 194 5.85 -10.32 -1.11
N ILE A 195 5.28 -9.33 -1.76
CA ILE A 195 4.49 -8.28 -1.10
C ILE A 195 3.02 -8.60 -1.37
N TYR A 196 2.29 -9.03 -0.35
CA TYR A 196 0.89 -9.39 -0.43
C TYR A 196 -0.01 -8.24 0.01
N PHE A 197 -0.84 -7.78 -0.93
CA PHE A 197 -1.95 -6.88 -0.66
C PHE A 197 -3.26 -7.67 -0.64
N TYR A 198 -3.70 -8.07 0.57
CA TYR A 198 -5.01 -8.67 0.80
C TYR A 198 -6.09 -7.65 1.18
N ASP A 199 -5.70 -6.40 1.35
CA ASP A 199 -6.59 -5.27 1.59
C ASP A 199 -6.45 -4.28 0.43
N LEU A 200 -7.41 -3.36 0.28
CA LEU A 200 -7.42 -2.45 -0.86
C LEU A 200 -6.22 -1.51 -0.88
N PHE A 201 -5.48 -1.59 -1.98
CA PHE A 201 -4.44 -0.66 -2.38
C PHE A 201 -5.06 0.41 -3.27
N GLN A 202 -5.31 1.57 -2.66
CA GLN A 202 -5.86 2.72 -3.35
C GLN A 202 -4.83 3.83 -3.30
N TRP A 203 -4.19 4.08 -4.44
CA TRP A 203 -3.13 5.06 -4.56
C TRP A 203 -3.52 6.11 -5.59
N GLU A 204 -3.89 7.30 -5.12
CA GLU A 204 -4.20 8.43 -5.98
C GLU A 204 -3.36 9.66 -5.66
N ARG A 205 -3.29 10.54 -6.65
CA ARG A 205 -2.82 11.89 -6.45
C ARG A 205 -3.87 12.70 -5.66
N VAL A 206 -3.36 13.60 -4.84
CA VAL A 206 -4.09 14.71 -4.25
C VAL A 206 -4.47 15.72 -5.34
N ARG A 207 -5.77 16.03 -5.48
CA ARG A 207 -6.24 17.06 -6.41
C ARG A 207 -5.77 18.45 -5.98
N GLU A 208 -5.30 19.25 -6.93
CA GLU A 208 -5.09 20.68 -6.71
C GLU A 208 -6.45 21.35 -6.39
N PRO A 209 -6.56 22.19 -5.34
CA PRO A 209 -7.70 23.07 -5.24
C PRO A 209 -7.69 24.00 -6.47
N ASN A 210 -8.80 24.01 -7.21
CA ASN A 210 -9.13 24.94 -8.30
C ASN A 210 -8.80 24.54 -9.75
N ASN A 211 -8.75 23.24 -10.11
CA ASN A 211 -8.61 22.80 -11.53
C ASN A 211 -7.41 23.42 -12.28
N ALA A 212 -6.37 23.86 -11.56
CA ALA A 212 -5.16 24.37 -12.19
C ALA A 212 -4.54 23.26 -13.04
N GLN A 213 -4.13 23.59 -14.27
CA GLN A 213 -3.47 22.66 -15.19
C GLN A 213 -2.35 21.93 -14.45
N VAL A 214 -2.49 20.61 -14.38
CA VAL A 214 -1.60 19.74 -13.63
C VAL A 214 -0.24 19.71 -14.32
N SER A 215 0.78 20.32 -13.72
CA SER A 215 2.16 20.18 -14.22
C SER A 215 2.58 18.71 -14.12
N PRO A 216 3.07 18.06 -15.20
CA PRO A 216 3.52 16.67 -15.17
C PRO A 216 4.51 16.34 -14.04
N GLY A 217 5.31 17.32 -13.61
CA GLY A 217 6.29 17.18 -12.51
C GLY A 217 5.71 17.09 -11.10
N SER A 218 4.39 17.18 -10.95
CA SER A 218 3.70 17.12 -9.64
C SER A 218 2.94 15.79 -9.41
N ARG A 219 3.04 14.82 -10.34
CA ARG A 219 2.37 13.52 -10.23
C ARG A 219 3.13 12.57 -9.32
N ASN A 220 2.38 11.79 -8.54
CA ASN A 220 2.96 10.63 -7.85
C ASN A 220 3.57 9.67 -8.87
N VAL A 221 4.51 8.82 -8.48
CA VAL A 221 5.10 7.80 -9.37
C VAL A 221 5.22 6.49 -8.62
N ILE A 222 4.92 5.37 -9.29
CA ILE A 222 5.11 4.04 -8.74
C ILE A 222 6.12 3.28 -9.61
N THR A 223 7.14 2.70 -8.98
CA THR A 223 8.01 1.72 -9.62
C THR A 223 7.89 0.40 -8.89
N ILE A 224 7.55 -0.66 -9.62
CA ILE A 224 7.45 -2.02 -9.12
C ILE A 224 8.70 -2.77 -9.57
N ASN A 225 9.33 -3.42 -8.60
CA ASN A 225 10.58 -4.18 -8.72
C ASN A 225 11.64 -3.36 -9.47
N PRO A 226 12.14 -2.26 -8.87
CA PRO A 226 12.88 -1.21 -9.58
C PRO A 226 14.25 -1.60 -10.14
N ILE A 227 14.87 -2.67 -9.63
CA ILE A 227 16.21 -3.14 -9.98
C ILE A 227 16.20 -4.68 -10.07
N GLU A 228 17.22 -5.24 -10.71
CA GLU A 228 17.33 -6.67 -11.04
C GLU A 228 17.22 -7.61 -9.83
N GLU A 229 17.72 -7.18 -8.66
CA GLU A 229 17.60 -7.94 -7.40
C GLU A 229 16.14 -8.23 -7.01
N PHE A 230 15.18 -7.41 -7.48
CA PHE A 230 13.76 -7.60 -7.21
C PHE A 230 13.11 -8.53 -8.24
N SER A 231 13.45 -9.82 -8.18
CA SER A 231 12.92 -10.87 -9.05
C SER A 231 11.65 -11.56 -8.51
N GLY A 232 11.24 -11.26 -7.27
CA GLY A 232 10.03 -11.78 -6.64
C GLY A 232 8.73 -11.13 -7.12
N ALA A 233 7.66 -11.27 -6.33
CA ALA A 233 6.33 -10.85 -6.75
C ALA A 233 5.66 -9.78 -5.85
N VAL A 234 5.05 -8.78 -6.48
CA VAL A 234 4.05 -7.93 -5.85
C VAL A 234 2.67 -8.48 -6.21
N VAL A 235 1.88 -8.87 -5.21
CA VAL A 235 0.68 -9.69 -5.38
C VAL A 235 -0.55 -8.97 -4.82
N PHE A 236 -1.51 -8.69 -5.69
CA PHE A 236 -2.86 -8.27 -5.32
C PHE A 236 -3.76 -9.51 -5.29
N SER A 237 -4.33 -9.84 -4.14
CA SER A 237 -5.15 -11.04 -3.99
C SER A 237 -6.31 -10.81 -3.03
N TYR A 238 -7.51 -11.28 -3.38
CA TYR A 238 -8.65 -11.26 -2.45
C TYR A 238 -8.88 -12.63 -1.77
N LYS A 239 -7.83 -13.47 -1.70
CA LYS A 239 -7.90 -14.79 -1.06
C LYS A 239 -8.32 -14.74 0.41
N GLN A 240 -7.89 -13.71 1.13
CA GLN A 240 -8.18 -13.52 2.55
C GLN A 240 -9.43 -12.67 2.81
N MET A 241 -10.15 -12.24 1.77
CA MET A 241 -11.41 -11.50 1.90
C MET A 241 -12.59 -12.48 1.83
N SER A 242 -13.42 -12.50 2.88
CA SER A 242 -14.66 -13.28 2.88
C SER A 242 -15.67 -12.74 1.87
N SER A 243 -16.67 -13.55 1.51
CA SER A 243 -17.78 -13.13 0.63
C SER A 243 -18.47 -11.87 1.15
N ASP A 244 -18.73 -11.80 2.46
CA ASP A 244 -19.47 -10.70 3.07
C ASP A 244 -18.70 -9.38 2.94
N ILE A 245 -17.39 -9.43 3.14
CA ILE A 245 -16.51 -8.26 2.95
C ILE A 245 -16.47 -7.85 1.48
N LYS A 246 -16.42 -8.82 0.54
CA LYS A 246 -16.48 -8.52 -0.90
C LYS A 246 -17.80 -7.86 -1.30
N THR A 247 -18.92 -8.30 -0.74
CA THR A 247 -20.22 -7.65 -0.93
C THR A 247 -20.24 -6.24 -0.36
N LEU A 248 -19.67 -6.04 0.82
CA LEU A 248 -19.58 -4.72 1.47
C LEU A 248 -18.69 -3.74 0.72
N MET A 249 -17.65 -4.22 0.04
CA MET A 249 -16.81 -3.39 -0.81
C MET A 249 -17.60 -2.76 -1.96
N GLY A 250 -18.66 -3.42 -2.44
CA GLY A 250 -19.48 -2.90 -3.54
C GLY A 250 -18.63 -2.62 -4.78
N THR A 251 -18.47 -1.34 -5.13
CA THR A 251 -17.67 -0.89 -6.27
C THR A 251 -16.21 -0.59 -5.93
N GLU A 252 -15.82 -0.70 -4.66
CA GLU A 252 -14.46 -0.45 -4.20
C GLU A 252 -13.51 -1.58 -4.65
N HIS A 253 -12.35 -1.20 -5.16
CA HIS A 253 -11.34 -2.13 -5.66
C HIS A 253 -9.94 -1.48 -5.57
N ASN A 254 -8.88 -2.22 -5.92
CA ASN A 254 -7.54 -1.63 -5.99
C ASN A 254 -7.44 -0.71 -7.20
N TYR A 255 -6.89 0.48 -7.01
CA TYR A 255 -6.63 1.38 -8.12
C TYR A 255 -5.35 2.16 -7.92
N ILE A 256 -4.76 2.52 -9.06
CA ILE A 256 -3.70 3.50 -9.18
C ILE A 256 -4.19 4.60 -10.11
N ARG A 257 -4.32 5.80 -9.57
CA ARG A 257 -4.84 6.97 -10.28
C ARG A 257 -3.80 8.08 -10.30
N GLU A 258 -3.56 8.67 -11.46
CA GLU A 258 -2.66 9.83 -11.62
C GLU A 258 -1.23 9.60 -11.10
N ALA A 259 -0.81 8.33 -10.95
CA ALA A 259 0.55 7.93 -10.67
C ALA A 259 1.11 7.00 -11.77
N PRO A 260 1.91 7.51 -12.73
CA PRO A 260 2.57 6.66 -13.73
C PRO A 260 3.28 5.49 -13.07
N THR A 261 3.01 4.30 -13.59
CA THR A 261 3.47 3.05 -12.99
C THR A 261 4.36 2.29 -13.96
N THR A 262 5.55 1.89 -13.50
CA THR A 262 6.46 1.04 -14.29
C THR A 262 6.76 -0.25 -13.54
N LEU A 263 6.55 -1.38 -14.21
CA LEU A 263 7.01 -2.69 -13.77
C LEU A 263 8.34 -3.00 -14.47
N LYS A 264 9.44 -3.08 -13.71
CA LYS A 264 10.79 -3.22 -14.28
C LYS A 264 11.34 -4.65 -14.27
N PHE A 265 11.22 -5.35 -13.15
CA PHE A 265 11.71 -6.73 -12.97
C PHE A 265 10.68 -7.59 -12.24
N GLY A 266 10.96 -8.88 -12.08
CA GLY A 266 10.13 -9.82 -11.32
C GLY A 266 8.68 -9.85 -11.79
N THR A 267 7.74 -10.05 -10.86
CA THR A 267 6.32 -10.26 -11.19
C THR A 267 5.40 -9.24 -10.53
N LEU A 268 4.44 -8.70 -11.29
CA LEU A 268 3.20 -8.13 -10.76
C LEU A 268 2.09 -9.15 -10.96
N ALA A 269 1.49 -9.65 -9.89
CA ALA A 269 0.44 -10.65 -9.93
C ALA A 269 -0.90 -10.09 -9.44
N ILE A 270 -1.99 -10.46 -10.13
CA ILE A 270 -3.37 -10.20 -9.71
C ILE A 270 -4.06 -11.57 -9.62
N GLU A 271 -4.62 -11.90 -8.47
CA GLU A 271 -5.07 -13.27 -8.16
C GLU A 271 -6.35 -13.31 -7.32
N ASP A 272 -6.98 -14.48 -7.23
CA ASP A 272 -8.09 -14.80 -6.33
C ASP A 272 -9.27 -13.79 -6.35
N GLY A 273 -9.64 -13.34 -7.55
CA GLY A 273 -10.73 -12.38 -7.73
C GLY A 273 -10.34 -10.93 -7.48
N ALA A 274 -9.05 -10.62 -7.25
CA ALA A 274 -8.59 -9.25 -7.11
C ALA A 274 -8.77 -8.46 -8.40
N GLU A 275 -9.09 -7.18 -8.24
CA GLU A 275 -9.18 -6.22 -9.33
C GLU A 275 -8.12 -5.13 -9.15
N LEU A 276 -7.45 -4.73 -10.24
CA LEU A 276 -6.53 -3.60 -10.26
C LEU A 276 -6.84 -2.70 -11.45
N GLU A 277 -7.17 -1.43 -11.18
CA GLU A 277 -7.42 -0.42 -12.21
C GLU A 277 -6.27 0.59 -12.30
N PHE A 278 -5.87 0.92 -13.53
CA PHE A 278 -4.97 2.05 -13.82
C PHE A 278 -5.75 3.17 -14.52
N PHE A 279 -5.75 4.38 -13.93
CA PHE A 279 -6.60 5.50 -14.37
C PHE A 279 -5.78 6.79 -14.57
N ASP A 280 -6.04 7.52 -15.66
CA ASP A 280 -5.38 8.78 -16.05
C ASP A 280 -3.85 8.72 -16.15
N ILE A 281 -3.29 7.53 -16.41
CA ILE A 281 -1.83 7.29 -16.45
C ILE A 281 -1.40 6.17 -17.41
N PRO A 282 -0.12 6.17 -17.81
CA PRO A 282 0.50 5.00 -18.42
C PRO A 282 0.93 3.97 -17.36
N PHE A 283 0.59 2.71 -17.61
CA PHE A 283 1.30 1.54 -17.10
C PHE A 283 2.28 1.05 -18.17
N THR A 284 3.56 0.96 -17.80
CA THR A 284 4.64 0.49 -18.66
C THR A 284 5.26 -0.77 -18.09
N GLN A 285 5.40 -1.79 -18.92
CA GLN A 285 6.08 -3.02 -18.58
C GLN A 285 7.42 -3.14 -19.32
N ASN A 286 8.50 -3.35 -18.57
CA ASN A 286 9.79 -3.70 -19.16
C ASN A 286 9.81 -5.20 -19.57
N PRO A 287 10.51 -5.57 -20.65
CA PRO A 287 10.60 -6.97 -21.11
C PRO A 287 11.15 -7.98 -20.08
N THR A 288 11.91 -7.49 -19.10
CA THR A 288 12.51 -8.26 -18.00
C THR A 288 11.55 -8.59 -16.85
N SER A 289 10.27 -8.26 -17.00
CA SER A 289 9.25 -8.46 -15.97
C SER A 289 8.09 -9.30 -16.47
N LEU A 290 7.25 -9.76 -15.56
CA LEU A 290 6.04 -10.55 -15.85
C LEU A 290 4.81 -9.89 -15.21
N LEU A 291 3.76 -9.71 -16.01
CA LEU A 291 2.43 -9.40 -15.51
C LEU A 291 1.65 -10.72 -15.49
N ALA A 292 1.29 -11.20 -14.30
CA ALA A 292 0.64 -12.50 -14.12
C ALA A 292 -0.82 -12.35 -13.66
N LEU A 293 -1.74 -13.02 -14.35
CA LEU A 293 -3.16 -13.02 -14.00
C LEU A 293 -3.62 -14.42 -13.54
N GLY A 294 -4.15 -14.49 -12.32
CA GLY A 294 -4.70 -15.70 -11.71
C GLY A 294 -6.23 -15.80 -11.82
N SER A 295 -6.83 -16.75 -11.10
CA SER A 295 -8.28 -16.98 -11.15
C SER A 295 -9.08 -15.75 -10.73
N GLY A 296 -10.06 -15.38 -11.55
CA GLY A 296 -10.98 -14.27 -11.34
C GLY A 296 -10.31 -12.89 -11.35
N ALA A 297 -9.02 -12.82 -11.64
CA ALA A 297 -8.28 -11.57 -11.65
C ALA A 297 -8.84 -10.62 -12.71
N THR A 298 -8.99 -9.35 -12.37
CA THR A 298 -9.35 -8.31 -13.35
C THR A 298 -8.29 -7.22 -13.38
N LEU A 299 -7.74 -6.97 -14.56
CA LEU A 299 -6.94 -5.77 -14.84
C LEU A 299 -7.79 -4.79 -15.66
N THR A 300 -7.95 -3.57 -15.18
CA THR A 300 -8.74 -2.53 -15.86
C THR A 300 -7.86 -1.38 -16.32
N VAL A 301 -8.03 -0.95 -17.57
CA VAL A 301 -7.52 0.32 -18.09
C VAL A 301 -8.66 1.32 -18.06
N GLY A 302 -8.60 2.20 -17.06
CA GLY A 302 -9.57 3.26 -16.85
C GLY A 302 -9.43 4.39 -17.87
N LYS A 303 -10.25 5.42 -17.69
CA LYS A 303 -10.27 6.62 -18.55
C LYS A 303 -8.87 7.23 -18.71
N HIS A 304 -8.51 7.55 -19.95
CA HIS A 304 -7.19 8.06 -20.37
C HIS A 304 -5.99 7.22 -19.89
N GLY A 305 -6.23 6.00 -19.42
CA GLY A 305 -5.19 5.04 -19.07
C GLY A 305 -4.52 4.52 -20.34
N LYS A 306 -3.23 4.22 -20.25
CA LYS A 306 -2.50 3.52 -21.30
C LYS A 306 -1.89 2.26 -20.73
N LEU A 307 -2.11 1.13 -21.39
CA LEU A 307 -1.58 -0.16 -20.97
C LEU A 307 -0.67 -0.74 -22.06
N ASN A 308 0.63 -0.79 -21.78
CA ASN A 308 1.60 -1.46 -22.64
C ASN A 308 2.08 -2.73 -21.94
N ILE A 309 1.65 -3.90 -22.43
CA ILE A 309 2.05 -5.21 -21.92
C ILE A 309 3.04 -5.84 -22.90
N THR A 310 4.21 -6.21 -22.40
CA THR A 310 5.28 -6.86 -23.17
C THR A 310 5.45 -8.34 -22.80
N ASN A 311 5.02 -8.75 -21.60
CA ASN A 311 5.13 -10.13 -21.14
C ASN A 311 3.96 -10.47 -20.19
N LEU A 312 2.98 -11.23 -20.72
CA LEU A 312 1.76 -11.63 -20.00
C LEU A 312 1.81 -13.11 -19.65
N GLY A 313 1.59 -13.42 -18.37
CA GLY A 313 1.43 -14.78 -17.86
C GLY A 313 0.03 -15.03 -17.32
N VAL A 314 -0.39 -16.28 -17.39
CA VAL A 314 -1.65 -16.76 -16.80
C VAL A 314 -1.33 -17.87 -15.80
N ILE A 315 -1.83 -17.77 -14.57
CA ILE A 315 -1.51 -18.73 -13.49
C ILE A 315 -2.40 -19.98 -13.63
N LEU A 316 -1.97 -20.89 -14.51
CA LEU A 316 -2.75 -22.06 -14.94
C LEU A 316 -3.18 -23.03 -13.83
N PRO A 317 -2.34 -23.41 -12.84
CA PRO A 317 -2.73 -24.45 -11.86
C PRO A 317 -3.95 -24.08 -11.02
N ILE A 318 -4.29 -22.79 -10.95
CA ILE A 318 -5.42 -22.28 -10.19
C ILE A 318 -6.64 -22.07 -11.11
N ILE A 319 -6.43 -21.62 -12.35
CA ILE A 319 -7.54 -21.34 -13.30
C ILE A 319 -8.17 -22.62 -13.84
N LEU A 320 -7.41 -23.71 -13.94
CA LEU A 320 -7.90 -25.00 -14.44
C LEU A 320 -8.71 -25.79 -13.40
N LYS A 321 -8.85 -25.30 -12.16
CA LYS A 321 -9.66 -25.95 -11.12
C LYS A 321 -11.14 -25.66 -11.31
N GLU A 322 -11.99 -26.64 -11.00
CA GLU A 322 -13.44 -26.49 -11.06
C GLU A 322 -13.93 -25.33 -10.16
N GLY A 323 -14.90 -24.56 -10.65
CA GLY A 323 -15.46 -23.40 -9.95
C GLY A 323 -14.58 -22.14 -9.94
N LYS A 324 -13.49 -22.11 -10.71
CA LYS A 324 -12.62 -20.94 -10.86
C LYS A 324 -12.96 -20.16 -12.13
N SER A 325 -12.90 -18.83 -12.04
CA SER A 325 -13.20 -17.94 -13.15
C SER A 325 -11.91 -17.60 -13.92
N PRO A 326 -11.95 -17.48 -15.25
CA PRO A 326 -10.80 -17.00 -16.02
C PRO A 326 -10.46 -15.55 -15.64
N PRO A 327 -9.20 -15.12 -15.80
CA PRO A 327 -8.82 -13.73 -15.67
C PRO A 327 -9.42 -12.87 -16.79
N CYS A 328 -9.53 -11.57 -16.54
CA CYS A 328 -10.10 -10.59 -17.46
C CYS A 328 -9.19 -9.36 -17.56
N ILE A 329 -9.04 -8.82 -18.79
CA ILE A 329 -8.52 -7.47 -19.02
C ILE A 329 -9.68 -6.64 -19.55
N ARG A 330 -10.05 -5.58 -18.83
CA ARG A 330 -11.10 -4.63 -19.21
C ARG A 330 -10.46 -3.36 -19.76
N VAL A 331 -10.88 -2.93 -20.93
CA VAL A 331 -10.41 -1.70 -21.57
C VAL A 331 -11.61 -0.80 -21.81
N ASN A 332 -11.52 0.49 -21.44
CA ASN A 332 -12.59 1.44 -21.68
C ASN A 332 -12.80 1.67 -23.18
N PRO A 333 -13.99 1.38 -23.76
CA PRO A 333 -14.23 1.48 -25.20
C PRO A 333 -14.10 2.90 -25.75
N GLN A 334 -14.33 3.93 -24.92
CA GLN A 334 -14.35 5.33 -25.36
C GLN A 334 -12.95 5.90 -25.65
N ASP A 335 -11.89 5.24 -25.15
CA ASP A 335 -10.50 5.63 -25.40
C ASP A 335 -9.82 4.72 -26.45
N MET A 336 -10.58 3.80 -27.08
CA MET A 336 -10.08 2.99 -28.19
C MET A 336 -10.11 3.82 -29.48
N THR A 337 -9.00 4.47 -29.80
CA THR A 337 -8.81 5.24 -31.05
C THR A 337 -8.68 4.36 -32.30
N GLN A 338 -8.69 3.03 -32.13
CA GLN A 338 -8.74 2.04 -33.21
C GLN A 338 -9.63 0.86 -32.81
N ASN A 339 -10.94 1.09 -32.73
CA ASN A 339 -11.84 -0.02 -33.08
C ASN A 339 -11.79 -0.15 -34.60
N THR A 340 -11.42 -1.33 -35.09
CA THR A 340 -11.82 -1.75 -36.43
C THR A 340 -13.33 -1.50 -36.55
N ASP A 341 -13.77 -0.83 -37.61
CA ASP A 341 -15.16 -0.45 -37.81
C ASP A 341 -16.10 -1.62 -37.49
N THR A 342 -17.28 -1.33 -36.94
CA THR A 342 -18.30 -2.35 -36.63
C THR A 342 -18.56 -3.23 -37.86
N GLY A 343 -18.11 -4.50 -37.81
CA GLY A 343 -18.21 -5.45 -38.92
C GLY A 343 -16.89 -5.83 -39.60
N GLN A 344 -15.77 -5.20 -39.24
CA GLN A 344 -14.45 -5.68 -39.67
C GLN A 344 -13.99 -6.82 -38.76
N THR A 345 -13.74 -7.98 -39.36
CA THR A 345 -13.04 -9.09 -38.71
C THR A 345 -11.67 -8.58 -38.23
N PRO A 346 -11.29 -8.77 -36.95
CA PRO A 346 -9.94 -8.49 -36.49
C PRO A 346 -8.94 -9.14 -37.44
N SER A 347 -7.91 -8.41 -37.87
CA SER A 347 -6.88 -8.97 -38.72
C SER A 347 -6.29 -10.20 -38.03
N SER A 348 -6.45 -11.36 -38.68
CA SER A 348 -5.88 -12.62 -38.20
C SER A 348 -4.38 -12.43 -37.98
N THR A 349 -3.89 -12.75 -36.78
CA THR A 349 -2.47 -12.79 -36.45
C THR A 349 -1.75 -13.99 -37.08
N SER A 350 -2.43 -14.78 -37.93
CA SER A 350 -1.84 -15.92 -38.64
C SER A 350 -0.63 -15.57 -39.52
N SER A 351 -0.41 -14.28 -39.85
CA SER A 351 0.76 -13.80 -40.60
C SER A 351 1.93 -13.29 -39.75
N ILE A 352 1.84 -13.31 -38.41
CA ILE A 352 2.94 -12.86 -37.53
C ILE A 352 3.88 -14.02 -37.14
N SER A 353 3.61 -15.24 -37.62
CA SER A 353 4.44 -16.43 -37.36
C SER A 353 5.62 -16.63 -38.33
N SER A 354 6.35 -15.55 -38.63
CA SER A 354 7.70 -15.69 -39.20
C SER A 354 8.47 -14.38 -39.05
N LEU A 355 9.27 -14.26 -37.99
CA LEU A 355 10.56 -13.57 -37.96
C LEU A 355 11.38 -14.06 -36.76
#